data_AF-A0A2H3J046-F1
#
_entry.id   AF-A0A2H3J046-F1
#
_cell.length_a   1.000
_cell.length_b   1.000
_cell.length_c   1.000
_cell.angle_alpha   90.00
_cell.angle_beta   90.00
_cell.angle_gamma   90.00
#
_symmetry.space_group_name_H-M   'P 1'
#
loop_
_entity.id
_entity.type
_entity.pdbx_description
1 polymer ?
#
loop_
_entity_poly.entity_id
_entity_poly.type
_entity_poly.pdbx_seq_one_letter_code
_entity_poly.pdbx_strand_id
1 'polypeptide(L)' 'MSQNICDILCNATGTEKYPLFFIRKWKQPHCFGKRFAKSMGFHYCNNKTAWMTSSLFKE' A
#
# COMPACT_ATOMS: atom_id res chain seq x y z
N MET A 1 -11.17 9.07 12.53
CA MET A 1 -9.73 9.04 12.24
C MET A 1 -9.49 8.06 11.09
N SER A 2 -8.95 8.50 9.94
CA SER A 2 -8.58 7.61 8.85
C SER A 2 -7.14 7.16 9.07
N GLN A 3 -6.94 5.97 9.62
CA GLN A 3 -5.61 5.37 9.75
C GLN A 3 -5.08 5.05 8.34
N ASN A 4 -3.88 5.54 8.02
CA ASN A 4 -3.16 5.21 6.78
C ASN A 4 -1.95 4.38 7.20
N ILE A 5 -1.75 3.22 6.56
CA ILE A 5 -0.67 2.30 6.89
C ILE A 5 0.35 2.31 5.76
N CYS A 6 1.62 2.51 6.12
CA CYS A 6 2.77 2.43 5.24
C CYS A 6 3.69 1.39 5.85
N ASP A 7 3.71 0.21 5.24
CA ASP A 7 4.46 -0.94 5.75
C ASP A 7 5.57 -1.33 4.78
N ILE A 8 6.66 -1.82 5.39
CA ILE A 8 7.75 -2.47 4.67
C ILE A 8 7.48 -3.96 4.79
N LEU A 9 7.13 -4.58 3.67
CA LEU A 9 6.91 -6.02 3.61
C LEU A 9 8.27 -6.70 3.42
N CYS A 10 8.66 -7.53 4.39
CA CYS A 10 9.88 -8.32 4.32
C CYS A 10 9.57 -9.74 4.78
N ASN A 11 10.25 -10.73 4.20
CA ASN A 11 10.25 -12.08 4.78
C ASN A 11 10.86 -12.01 6.21
N ALA A 12 10.53 -12.97 7.07
CA ALA A 12 10.98 -13.01 8.48
C ALA A 12 12.52 -12.84 8.66
N THR A 13 13.29 -13.22 7.65
CA THR A 13 14.75 -13.16 7.56
C THR A 13 15.27 -11.82 7.01
N GLY A 14 14.40 -10.98 6.44
CA GLY A 14 14.73 -9.65 5.92
C GLY A 14 15.55 -9.62 4.62
N THR A 15 15.80 -10.78 4.01
CA THR A 15 16.57 -10.93 2.77
C THR A 15 15.77 -10.52 1.53
N GLU A 16 14.47 -10.83 1.52
CA GLU A 16 13.55 -10.41 0.48
C GLU A 16 12.71 -9.26 0.98
N LYS A 17 12.92 -8.08 0.40
CA LYS A 17 12.17 -6.86 0.70
C LYS A 17 11.25 -6.55 -0.46
N TYR A 18 9.96 -6.46 -0.18
CA TYR A 18 8.99 -5.97 -1.16
C TYR A 18 9.11 -4.46 -1.30
N PRO A 19 8.79 -3.91 -2.49
CA PRO A 19 8.65 -2.47 -2.66
C PRO A 19 7.65 -1.90 -1.65
N LEU A 20 7.89 -0.64 -1.23
CA LEU A 20 7.04 0.08 -0.27
C LEU A 20 5.56 -0.05 -0.64
N PHE A 21 4.80 -0.65 0.29
CA PHE A 21 3.41 -1.01 0.08
C PHE A 21 2.50 -0.05 0.84
N PHE A 22 1.68 0.68 0.09
CA PHE A 22 0.77 1.68 0.62
C PHE A 22 -0.66 1.16 0.58
N ILE A 23 -1.31 1.10 1.75
CA ILE A 23 -2.71 0.73 1.86
C ILE A 23 -3.51 1.93 2.34
N ARG A 24 -4.57 2.26 1.61
CA ARG A 24 -5.41 3.41 1.92
C ARG A 24 -6.88 3.14 1.67
N LYS A 25 -7.74 3.97 2.27
CA LYS A 25 -9.18 3.88 2.03
C LYS A 25 -9.58 4.32 0.62
N TRP A 26 -8.96 5.41 0.18
CA TRP A 26 -9.31 6.12 -1.05
C TRP A 26 -8.47 5.61 -2.21
N LYS A 27 -9.05 5.49 -3.41
CA LYS A 27 -8.31 5.05 -4.60
C LYS A 27 -7.26 6.08 -5.05
N GLN A 28 -7.57 7.36 -4.89
CA GLN A 28 -6.68 8.45 -5.28
C GLN A 28 -6.69 9.54 -4.19
N PRO A 29 -5.73 9.49 -3.26
CA PRO A 29 -5.63 10.48 -2.20
C PRO A 29 -5.13 11.80 -2.81
N HIS A 30 -5.62 12.93 -2.28
CA HIS A 30 -5.30 14.26 -2.80
C HIS A 30 -3.79 14.55 -2.87
N CYS A 31 -3.00 13.98 -1.95
CA CYS A 31 -1.53 14.11 -1.92
C CYS A 31 -0.83 13.50 -3.15
N PHE A 32 -1.51 12.69 -3.96
CA PHE A 32 -0.93 12.17 -5.21
C PHE A 32 -1.02 13.16 -6.37
N GLY A 33 -1.67 14.32 -6.20
CA GLY A 33 -1.64 15.40 -7.18
C GLY A 33 -2.08 14.95 -8.57
N LYS A 34 -3.19 14.20 -8.65
CA LYS A 34 -3.75 13.56 -9.88
C LYS A 34 -2.88 12.47 -10.52
N ARG A 35 -1.73 12.13 -9.95
CA ARG A 35 -0.89 11.00 -10.39
C ARG A 35 -1.36 9.70 -9.75
N PHE A 36 -1.02 8.57 -10.37
CA PHE A 36 -1.30 7.25 -9.81
C PHE A 36 -0.08 6.77 -9.02
N ALA A 37 -0.28 6.04 -7.92
CA ALA A 37 0.85 5.48 -7.16
C ALA A 37 1.78 4.62 -8.03
N LYS A 38 1.22 3.87 -8.98
CA LYS A 38 2.00 3.09 -9.96
C LYS A 38 2.96 3.96 -10.78
N SER A 39 2.57 5.19 -11.13
CA SER A 39 3.45 6.14 -11.82
C SER A 39 4.56 6.72 -10.94
N MET A 40 4.45 6.58 -9.61
CA MET A 40 5.47 7.00 -8.65
C MET A 40 6.38 5.84 -8.20
N GLY A 41 6.18 4.63 -8.74
CA GLY A 41 6.92 3.42 -8.32
C GLY A 41 6.44 2.83 -6.99
N PHE A 42 5.30 3.27 -6.45
CA PHE A 42 4.73 2.72 -5.23
C PHE A 42 3.73 1.62 -5.54
N HIS A 43 3.80 0.55 -4.76
CA HIS A 43 2.75 -0.45 -4.77
C HIS A 43 1.60 0.06 -3.88
N TYR A 44 0.41 0.21 -4.46
CA TYR A 44 -0.69 0.88 -3.80
C TYR A 44 -1.97 0.11 -3.95
N CYS A 45 -2.59 -0.18 -2.81
CA CYS A 45 -3.86 -0.87 -2.75
C CYS A 45 -4.86 -0.04 -1.96
N ASN A 46 -6.12 -0.09 -2.38
CA ASN A 46 -7.20 0.58 -1.68
C ASN A 46 -8.31 -0.38 -1.28
N ASN A 47 -8.66 -0.39 -0.01
CA ASN A 47 -9.80 -1.13 0.52
C ASN A 47 -10.60 -0.25 1.50
N LYS A 48 -11.88 -0.56 1.76
CA LYS A 48 -12.76 0.30 2.56
C LYS A 48 -12.25 0.55 3.99
N THR A 49 -11.45 -0.35 4.52
CA THR A 49 -10.96 -0.34 5.90
C THR A 49 -9.58 0.31 6.04
N ALA A 50 -8.79 0.42 4.97
CA ALA A 50 -7.37 0.78 4.98
C ALA A 50 -6.49 -0.19 5.80
N TRP A 51 -6.83 -1.48 5.79
CA TRP A 51 -6.15 -2.53 6.57
C TRP A 51 -5.45 -3.55 5.68
N MET A 52 -4.44 -4.21 6.23
CA MET A 52 -3.76 -5.33 5.58
C MET A 52 -4.71 -6.52 5.52
N THR A 53 -5.29 -6.80 4.35
CA THR A 53 -6.15 -7.97 4.11
C THR A 53 -5.37 -9.10 3.46
N SER A 54 -5.62 -10.34 3.86
CA SER A 54 -4.97 -11.55 3.33
C SER A 54 -5.16 -11.73 1.82
N SER A 55 -6.20 -11.14 1.22
CA SER A 55 -6.39 -11.08 -0.23
C SER A 55 -5.28 -10.30 -0.95
N LEU A 56 -4.59 -9.36 -0.28
CA LEU A 56 -3.48 -8.60 -0.86
C LEU A 56 -2.20 -9.43 -1.01
N PHE A 57 -2.10 -10.55 -0.28
CA PHE A 57 -0.97 -11.49 -0.34
C PHE A 57 -1.21 -12.66 -1.30
N LYS A 58 -2.37 -12.68 -1.97
CA LYS A 58 -2.81 -13.75 -2.85
C LYS A 58 -2.79 -13.36 -4.33
N GLU A 59 -2.33 -12.16 -4.64
CA GLU A 59 -2.15 -11.62 -6.00
C GLU A 59 -0.80 -12.06 -6.58
#